data_AF-A0ABD5BJ99-F1
#
_entry.id   AF-A0ABD5BJ99-F1
#
_cell.length_a   1.000
_cell.length_b   1.000
_cell.length_c   1.000
_cell.angle_alpha   90.00
_cell.angle_beta   90.00
_cell.angle_gamma   90.00
#
_symmetry.space_group_name_H-M   'P 1'
#
loop_
_entity.id
_entity.type
_entity.pdbx_description
1 polymer ?
#
loop_
_entity_poly.entity_id
_entity_poly.type
_entity_poly.pdbx_seq_one_letter_code
_entity_poly.pdbx_strand_id
1 'polypeptide(L)' 'MAKVIFNDTGIEEEHEIDFEVRAGQTITLIRDGVKEKYIVDIVSGPIYENTCHPTLIRVRQI' A
#
# COMPACT_ATOMS: atom_id res chain seq x y z
N MET A 1 -4.14 -7.01 7.28
CA MET A 1 -3.98 -7.20 5.83
C MET A 1 -4.68 -6.07 5.11
N ALA A 2 -4.04 -5.50 4.10
CA ALA A 2 -4.56 -4.44 3.26
C ALA A 2 -4.53 -4.88 1.80
N LYS A 3 -5.54 -4.50 1.02
CA LYS A 3 -5.55 -4.69 -0.43
C LYS A 3 -4.70 -3.61 -1.09
N VAL A 4 -3.62 -4.00 -1.76
CA VAL A 4 -2.76 -3.11 -2.53
C VAL A 4 -3.15 -3.19 -4.00
N ILE A 5 -3.40 -2.05 -4.62
CA ILE A 5 -3.68 -1.91 -6.05
C ILE A 5 -2.50 -1.21 -6.71
N PHE A 6 -1.89 -1.88 -7.69
CA PHE A 6 -0.80 -1.34 -8.48
C PHE A 6 -1.38 -0.59 -9.68
N ASN A 7 -1.30 0.74 -9.66
CA ASN A 7 -1.92 1.60 -10.68
C ASN A 7 -1.39 1.34 -12.09
N ASP A 8 -0.11 0.97 -12.21
CA ASP A 8 0.53 0.75 -13.52
C ASP A 8 0.01 -0.51 -14.23
N THR A 9 -0.39 -1.52 -13.47
CA THR A 9 -0.81 -2.83 -14.00
C THR A 9 -2.29 -3.15 -13.77
N GLY A 10 -2.95 -2.42 -12.85
CA GLY A 10 -4.30 -2.71 -12.39
C GLY A 10 -4.39 -3.95 -11.49
N ILE A 11 -3.26 -4.55 -11.11
CA ILE A 11 -3.21 -5.75 -10.28
C ILE A 11 -3.56 -5.42 -8.84
N GLU A 12 -4.24 -6.36 -8.19
CA GLU A 12 -4.67 -6.24 -6.80
C GLU A 12 -4.13 -7.43 -5.99
N GLU A 13 -3.44 -7.14 -4.89
CA GLU A 13 -2.82 -8.16 -4.03
C GLU A 13 -3.10 -7.85 -2.55
N GLU A 14 -3.21 -8.88 -1.71
CA GLU A 14 -3.30 -8.68 -0.27
C GLU A 14 -1.90 -8.68 0.35
N HIS A 15 -1.59 -7.62 1.10
CA HIS A 15 -0.32 -7.46 1.80
C HIS A 15 -0.57 -7.30 3.30
N GLU A 16 0.30 -7.89 4.11
CA GLU A 16 0.36 -7.56 5.52
C GLU A 16 1.12 -6.25 5.69
N ILE A 17 0.44 -5.24 6.22
CA ILE A 17 0.97 -3.91 6.47
C ILE A 17 0.89 -3.68 7.97
N ASP A 18 2.05 -3.68 8.62
CA ASP A 18 2.22 -3.58 10.07
C ASP A 18 2.68 -2.18 10.52
N PHE A 19 2.76 -1.23 9.59
CA PHE A 19 3.16 0.15 9.82
C PHE A 19 2.14 1.15 9.28
N GLU A 20 2.21 2.38 9.80
CA GLU A 20 1.35 3.47 9.31
C GLU A 20 1.79 3.90 7.90
N VAL A 21 0.86 3.85 6.94
CA VAL A 21 1.10 4.23 5.55
C VAL A 21 0.42 5.56 5.24
N ARG A 22 1.13 6.46 4.54
CA ARG A 22 0.58 7.75 4.09
C ARG A 22 0.74 7.96 2.59
N ALA A 23 -0.18 8.70 1.99
CA ALA A 23 -0.04 9.15 0.60
C ALA A 23 1.24 10.01 0.44
N GLY A 24 1.93 9.82 -0.68
CA GLY A 24 3.25 10.39 -0.98
C GLY A 24 4.44 9.62 -0.40
N GLN A 25 4.21 8.62 0.46
CA GLN A 25 5.29 7.82 1.03
C GLN A 25 5.80 6.78 0.02
N THR A 26 7.12 6.56 0.01
CA THR A 26 7.71 5.41 -0.67
C THR A 26 7.69 4.19 0.23
N ILE A 27 7.11 3.10 -0.23
CA ILE A 27 7.11 1.80 0.44
C ILE A 27 7.82 0.75 -0.42
N THR A 28 8.28 -0.34 0.20
CA THR A 28 8.85 -1.49 -0.50
C THR A 28 7.90 -2.66 -0.36
N LEU A 29 7.50 -3.24 -1.49
CA LEU A 29 6.62 -4.42 -1.53
C LEU A 29 7.38 -5.58 -2.17
N ILE A 30 7.08 -6.80 -1.73
CA ILE A 30 7.60 -8.02 -2.33
C ILE A 30 6.54 -8.52 -3.32
N ARG A 31 6.91 -8.61 -4.60
CA ARG A 31 6.06 -9.15 -5.66
C ARG A 31 6.83 -10.20 -6.43
N ASP A 32 6.27 -11.40 -6.55
CA ASP A 32 6.93 -12.55 -7.18
C ASP A 32 8.36 -12.82 -6.65
N GLY A 33 8.58 -12.58 -5.35
CA GLY A 33 9.89 -12.73 -4.69
C GLY A 33 10.88 -11.58 -4.93
N VAL A 34 10.52 -10.58 -5.73
CA VAL A 34 11.31 -9.39 -6.01
C VAL A 34 10.86 -8.23 -5.11
N LYS A 35 11.81 -7.54 -4.49
CA LYS A 35 11.55 -6.33 -3.72
C LYS A 35 11.58 -5.12 -4.64
N GLU A 36 10.46 -4.43 -4.77
CA GLU A 36 10.34 -3.22 -5.55
C GLU A 36 9.83 -2.06 -4.72
N LYS A 37 10.17 -0.83 -5.13
CA LYS A 37 9.75 0.40 -4.46
C LYS A 37 8.57 1.01 -5.20
N TYR A 38 7.60 1.47 -4.43
CA TYR A 38 6.40 2.11 -4.95
C TYR A 38 6.09 3.39 -4.16
N ILE A 39 5.50 4.37 -4.82
CA ILE A 39 4.93 5.55 -4.18
C ILE A 39 3.46 5.28 -3.89
N VAL A 40 3.03 5.56 -2.67
CA VAL A 40 1.64 5.46 -2.25
C VAL A 40 0.88 6.67 -2.77
N ASP A 41 -0.14 6.46 -3.58
CA ASP A 41 -1.00 7.52 -4.09
C ASP A 41 -2.22 7.73 -3.18
N ILE A 42 -2.85 6.64 -2.75
CA ILE A 42 -4.07 6.67 -1.93
C ILE A 42 -3.96 5.64 -0.80
N VAL A 43 -4.38 6.03 0.40
CA VAL A 43 -4.61 5.15 1.53
C VAL A 43 -6.05 5.30 1.98
N SER A 44 -6.75 4.19 2.16
CA SER A 44 -8.13 4.14 2.64
C SER A 44 -8.25 3.08 3.74
N GLY A 45 -8.99 3.40 4.79
CA GLY A 45 -9.22 2.53 5.92
C GLY A 45 -9.88 3.25 7.09
N PRO A 46 -10.43 2.51 8.07
CA PRO A 46 -10.91 3.10 9.31
C PRO A 46 -9.77 3.78 10.09
N ILE A 47 -10.13 4.81 10.84
CA ILE A 47 -9.23 5.49 11.76
C ILE A 47 -9.68 5.14 13.18
N TYR A 48 -8.78 4.52 13.95
CA TYR A 48 -8.97 4.25 15.37
C TYR A 48 -7.90 5.03 16.15
N GLU A 49 -8.29 5.78 17.17
CA GLU A 49 -7.34 6.51 18.04
C GLU A 49 -6.30 7.36 17.27
N ASN A 50 -6.74 8.04 16.19
CA ASN A 50 -5.90 8.82 15.26
C ASN A 50 -4.90 8.02 14.40
N THR A 51 -4.97 6.69 14.42
CA THR A 51 -4.17 5.80 13.59
C THR A 51 -5.02 5.26 12.45
N CYS A 52 -4.55 5.41 11.20
CA CYS A 52 -5.19 4.78 10.05
C CYS A 52 -4.84 3.29 10.03
N HIS A 53 -5.85 2.43 9.88
CA HIS A 53 -5.67 1.00 9.64
C HIS A 53 -5.98 0.73 8.16
N PRO A 54 -4.98 0.67 7.28
CA PRO A 54 -5.21 0.57 5.85
C PRO A 54 -5.96 -0.72 5.50
N THR A 55 -7.08 -0.58 4.80
CA THR A 55 -7.77 -1.70 4.16
C THR A 55 -7.55 -1.70 2.65
N LEU A 56 -7.27 -0.53 2.08
CA LEU A 56 -6.93 -0.36 0.67
C LEU A 56 -5.80 0.65 0.50
N ILE A 57 -4.82 0.31 -0.33
CA ILE A 57 -3.70 1.17 -0.70
C ILE A 57 -3.60 1.16 -2.22
N ARG A 58 -3.45 2.32 -2.85
CA ARG A 58 -3.07 2.42 -4.27
C ARG A 58 -1.64 2.91 -4.38
N VAL A 59 -0.87 2.22 -5.21
CA VAL A 59 0.56 2.51 -5.39
C VAL A 59 0.91 2.59 -6.86
N ARG A 60 1.98 3.30 -7.18
CA ARG A 60 2.60 3.33 -8.51
C ARG A 60 4.11 3.11 -8.38
N GLN A 61 4.71 2.51 -9.39
CA GLN A 61 6.15 2.29 -9.45
C GLN A 61 6.89 3.64 -9.54
N ILE A 62 8.12 3.66 -9.03
CA ILE A 62 9.01 4.83 -9.13
C ILE A 62 9.64 4.89 -10.52
#